data_AF-A0AAN6QQT8-F1
#
_entry.id   AF-A0AAN6QQT8-F1
#
_cell.length_a   1.000
_cell.length_b   1.000
_cell.length_c   1.000
_cell.angle_alpha   90.00
_cell.angle_beta   90.00
_cell.angle_gamma   90.00
#
_symmetry.space_group_name_H-M   'P 1'
#
loop_
_entity.id
_entity.type
_entity.pdbx_description
1 polymer ?
#
loop_
_entity_poly.entity_id
_entity_poly.type
_entity_poly.pdbx_seq_one_letter_code
_entity_poly.pdbx_strand_id
1 'polypeptide(L)'
;MAGKGMKGLSDALRGLGLVAQPCRTLPVRQLPLTCRRSMATEAPLPNITRSVSDSWNPVTSVPLTIYSFPTLEPRSLESWSTKHLHLPLRRDILHLAVVYEGDKTRQGTASSKTRWEVHGSHRKIRPQKGSGRARLGTKQSPMLKGGGKVFGPKPRDFSTRLNRKVYDLAWRTALSYRYRRGELIVTEDGLELPLPDEFLQLAESGVLGRELEDGFVRKYVGELMTALQWDKAHGRTTFITGDRRPNLFTGLEIAGENGRALELEDVDVKDLLETGRIVIERSALREMIKTHQSDLVTKIGLRGTKSGPPLGQTLVR
;
A
#
# COMPACT_ATOMS: atom_id res chain seq x y z
N MET A 1 2.84 -60.90 26.69
CA MET A 1 2.53 -59.91 25.64
C MET A 1 3.28 -58.63 25.97
N ALA A 2 4.40 -58.38 25.30
CA ALA A 2 5.33 -57.28 25.61
C ALA A 2 5.05 -56.06 24.71
N GLY A 3 4.99 -54.88 25.33
CA GLY A 3 4.74 -53.60 24.68
C GLY A 3 5.89 -53.14 23.78
N LYS A 4 5.55 -52.69 22.57
CA LYS A 4 6.47 -52.02 21.64
C LYS A 4 6.46 -50.52 21.91
N GLY A 5 7.60 -49.98 22.34
CA GLY A 5 7.86 -48.55 22.39
C GLY A 5 8.12 -47.96 20.99
N MET A 6 7.51 -46.81 20.73
CA MET A 6 7.70 -46.00 19.52
C MET A 6 9.11 -45.38 19.53
N LYS A 7 9.93 -45.69 18.52
CA LYS A 7 11.23 -45.04 18.30
C LYS A 7 11.03 -43.70 17.58
N GLY A 8 11.65 -42.65 18.11
CA GLY A 8 11.54 -41.28 17.64
C GLY A 8 12.29 -41.00 16.33
N LEU A 9 11.87 -39.92 15.67
CA LEU A 9 12.39 -39.40 14.39
C LEU A 9 13.89 -39.07 14.38
N SER A 10 14.56 -39.05 15.53
CA SER A 10 16.00 -38.77 15.65
C SER A 10 16.91 -39.91 15.17
N ASP A 11 16.45 -41.17 15.18
CA ASP A 11 17.23 -42.32 14.69
C ASP A 11 17.20 -42.46 13.16
N ALA A 12 16.23 -41.83 12.49
CA ALA A 12 16.09 -41.89 11.03
C ALA A 12 17.06 -40.97 10.25
N LEU A 13 17.74 -40.03 10.93
CA LEU A 13 18.58 -39.00 10.29
C LEU A 13 20.09 -39.26 10.41
N ARG A 14 20.54 -40.41 10.94
CA ARG A 14 21.97 -40.78 10.98
C ARG A 14 22.54 -41.39 9.69
N GLY A 15 21.73 -41.54 8.64
CA GLY A 15 22.10 -42.29 7.43
C GLY A 15 22.71 -41.50 6.26
N LEU A 16 22.87 -40.17 6.34
CA LEU A 16 23.35 -39.36 5.21
C LEU A 16 24.57 -38.51 5.61
N GLY A 17 25.70 -39.19 5.79
CA GLY A 17 27.03 -38.56 5.81
C GLY A 17 27.78 -38.92 4.53
N LEU A 18 27.77 -38.04 3.54
CA LEU A 18 28.65 -38.14 2.37
C LEU A 18 30.07 -37.74 2.79
N VAL A 19 30.95 -38.73 2.89
CA VAL A 19 32.39 -38.54 3.10
C VAL A 19 33.02 -38.13 1.77
N ALA A 20 33.49 -36.88 1.67
CA ALA A 20 34.37 -36.47 0.58
C ALA A 20 35.79 -36.98 0.88
N GLN A 21 36.28 -37.94 0.08
CA GLN A 21 37.69 -38.32 0.09
C GLN A 21 38.51 -37.30 -0.73
N PRO A 22 39.68 -36.82 -0.25
CA PRO A 22 40.58 -36.04 -1.09
C PRO A 22 41.29 -36.98 -2.08
N CYS A 23 41.14 -36.71 -3.38
CA CYS A 23 41.86 -37.39 -4.45
C CYS A 23 43.38 -37.21 -4.30
N ARG A 24 44.11 -38.33 -4.34
CA ARG A 24 45.57 -38.38 -4.38
C ARG A 24 46.09 -37.82 -5.71
N THR A 25 47.10 -36.95 -5.62
CA THR A 25 47.88 -36.43 -6.75
C THR A 25 48.81 -37.52 -7.30
N LEU A 26 48.86 -37.67 -8.62
CA LEU A 26 49.85 -38.50 -9.32
C LEU A 26 51.07 -37.66 -9.72
N PRO A 27 52.30 -38.19 -9.66
CA PRO A 27 53.48 -37.45 -10.08
C PRO A 27 53.59 -37.44 -11.61
N VAL A 28 53.62 -36.25 -12.21
CA VAL A 28 53.91 -36.05 -13.63
C VAL A 28 55.42 -36.07 -13.83
N ARG A 29 55.89 -37.05 -14.62
CA ARG A 29 57.29 -37.26 -15.00
C ARG A 29 57.67 -36.25 -16.10
N GLN A 30 58.63 -35.38 -15.82
CA GLN A 30 59.22 -34.46 -16.81
C GLN A 30 60.14 -35.23 -17.76
N LEU A 31 60.07 -34.91 -19.05
CA LEU A 31 61.12 -35.17 -20.02
C LEU A 31 61.45 -33.86 -20.76
N PRO A 32 62.72 -33.49 -20.94
CA PRO A 32 63.10 -32.28 -21.63
C PRO A 32 63.19 -32.56 -23.12
N LEU A 33 62.49 -31.77 -23.94
CA LEU A 33 62.82 -31.63 -25.35
C LEU A 33 63.03 -30.16 -25.66
N THR A 34 64.30 -29.79 -25.60
CA THR A 34 64.83 -28.60 -26.25
C THR A 34 64.71 -28.79 -27.76
N CYS A 35 63.93 -27.92 -28.41
CA CYS A 35 64.18 -27.55 -29.79
C CYS A 35 63.78 -26.10 -30.01
N ARG A 36 64.79 -25.23 -30.09
CA ARG A 36 64.64 -23.86 -30.59
C ARG A 36 64.28 -23.92 -32.07
N ARG A 37 63.21 -23.23 -32.45
CA ARG A 37 63.14 -22.49 -33.73
C ARG A 37 62.38 -21.19 -33.51
N SER A 38 63.16 -20.12 -33.52
CA SER A 38 62.74 -18.73 -33.65
C SER A 38 62.05 -18.50 -34.99
N MET A 39 60.93 -17.78 -34.96
CA MET A 39 60.45 -16.78 -35.93
C MET A 39 58.98 -16.46 -35.56
N ALA A 40 58.78 -15.73 -34.46
CA ALA A 40 57.50 -15.10 -34.19
C ALA A 40 57.75 -13.60 -34.23
N THR A 41 57.38 -12.96 -35.33
CA THR A 41 57.27 -11.51 -35.40
C THR A 41 56.12 -11.14 -34.47
N GLU A 42 56.43 -10.53 -33.32
CA GLU A 42 55.40 -9.93 -32.46
C GLU A 42 54.69 -8.85 -33.28
N ALA A 43 53.46 -9.13 -33.72
CA ALA A 43 52.60 -8.10 -34.25
C ALA A 43 52.31 -7.11 -33.10
N PRO A 44 52.58 -5.79 -33.25
CA PRO A 44 52.17 -4.84 -32.24
C PRO A 44 50.65 -4.95 -32.12
N LEU A 45 50.18 -5.29 -30.92
CA LEU A 45 48.75 -5.31 -30.63
C LEU A 45 48.18 -3.97 -31.09
N PRO A 46 47.13 -3.92 -31.93
CA PRO A 46 46.52 -2.66 -32.28
C PRO A 46 46.17 -1.99 -30.96
N ASN A 47 46.45 -0.69 -30.84
CA ASN A 47 45.99 0.11 -29.71
C ASN A 47 44.48 -0.13 -29.59
N ILE A 48 44.10 -1.07 -28.74
CA ILE A 48 42.71 -1.38 -28.44
C ILE A 48 42.22 -0.08 -27.87
N THR A 49 41.41 0.61 -28.67
CA THR A 49 40.59 1.73 -28.27
C THR A 49 40.11 1.39 -26.87
N ARG A 50 40.64 2.09 -25.85
CA ARG A 50 40.09 2.01 -24.51
C ARG A 50 38.67 2.47 -24.67
N SER A 51 37.73 1.53 -24.86
CA SER A 51 36.31 1.82 -24.74
C SER A 51 36.20 2.41 -23.35
N VAL A 52 35.98 3.71 -23.28
CA VAL A 52 35.61 4.38 -22.05
C VAL A 52 34.38 3.61 -21.60
N SER A 53 34.54 2.74 -20.61
CA SER A 53 33.42 2.13 -19.94
C SER A 53 32.79 3.26 -19.15
N ASP A 54 31.94 4.05 -19.80
CA ASP A 54 31.13 5.05 -19.11
C ASP A 54 30.37 4.27 -18.03
N SER A 55 30.79 4.45 -16.78
CA SER A 55 30.12 3.84 -15.65
C SER A 55 28.72 4.43 -15.58
N TRP A 56 27.70 3.68 -16.01
CA TRP A 56 26.31 4.11 -15.89
C TRP A 56 25.98 4.28 -14.41
N ASN A 57 25.94 5.54 -13.96
CA ASN A 57 25.43 5.90 -12.65
C ASN A 57 23.93 6.19 -12.76
N PRO A 58 23.04 5.32 -12.24
CA PRO A 58 21.62 5.58 -12.30
C PRO A 58 21.27 6.79 -11.43
N VAL A 59 20.26 7.55 -11.86
CA VAL A 59 19.75 8.69 -11.10
C VAL A 59 19.16 8.17 -9.78
N THR A 60 19.71 8.65 -8.67
CA THR A 60 19.35 8.21 -7.31
C THR A 60 18.28 9.07 -6.66
N SER A 61 18.05 10.28 -7.20
CA SER A 61 17.10 11.26 -6.69
C SER A 61 16.27 11.95 -7.76
N VAL A 62 15.12 12.47 -7.35
CA VAL A 62 14.06 13.01 -8.19
C VAL A 62 13.59 14.33 -7.55
N PRO A 63 13.44 15.42 -8.34
CA PRO A 63 13.02 16.70 -7.81
C PRO A 63 11.50 16.73 -7.55
N LEU A 64 11.08 17.47 -6.53
CA LEU A 64 9.69 17.68 -6.17
C LEU A 64 9.50 19.16 -5.84
N THR A 65 8.59 19.81 -6.55
CA THR A 65 8.22 21.22 -6.36
C THR A 65 7.18 21.34 -5.25
N ILE A 66 7.35 22.33 -4.38
CA ILE A 66 6.40 22.68 -3.32
C ILE A 66 5.68 23.95 -3.74
N TYR A 67 4.35 23.90 -3.72
CA TYR A 67 3.47 24.98 -4.15
C TYR A 67 2.83 25.72 -2.97
N SER A 68 2.53 27.00 -3.12
CA SER A 68 1.65 27.72 -2.18
C SER A 68 0.19 27.50 -2.54
N PHE A 69 -0.61 26.99 -1.62
CA PHE A 69 -2.07 26.98 -1.78
C PHE A 69 -2.64 28.33 -1.30
N PRO A 70 -3.60 28.97 -2.00
CA PRO A 70 -4.39 28.49 -3.15
C PRO A 70 -3.81 28.80 -4.54
N THR A 71 -2.81 29.69 -4.66
CA THR A 71 -2.35 30.24 -5.96
C THR A 71 -1.55 29.27 -6.83
N LEU A 72 -1.04 28.19 -6.24
CA LEU A 72 -0.16 27.19 -6.85
C LEU A 72 1.16 27.76 -7.40
N GLU A 73 1.71 28.78 -6.75
CA GLU A 73 3.04 29.30 -7.08
C GLU A 73 4.14 28.36 -6.55
N PRO A 74 5.16 28.00 -7.36
CA PRO A 74 6.26 27.16 -6.90
C PRO A 74 7.19 27.97 -5.99
N ARG A 75 7.28 27.59 -4.71
CA ARG A 75 8.09 28.28 -3.70
C ARG A 75 9.43 27.62 -3.43
N SER A 76 9.45 26.29 -3.32
CA SER A 76 10.69 25.56 -3.03
C SER A 76 10.81 24.26 -3.82
N LEU A 77 12.03 23.75 -3.90
CA LEU A 77 12.36 22.52 -4.61
C LEU A 77 13.05 21.55 -3.66
N GLU A 78 12.52 20.34 -3.54
CA GLU A 78 13.11 19.25 -2.75
C GLU A 78 13.63 18.12 -3.62
N SER A 79 14.66 17.43 -3.12
CA SER A 79 15.21 16.20 -3.68
C SER A 79 14.76 14.99 -2.86
N TRP A 80 14.15 14.03 -3.56
CA TRP A 80 13.65 12.79 -3.00
C TRP A 80 14.32 11.59 -3.66
N SER A 81 14.47 10.47 -2.98
CA SER A 81 15.04 9.28 -3.64
C SER A 81 14.09 8.70 -4.69
N THR A 82 14.66 8.17 -5.79
CA THR A 82 13.93 7.39 -6.82
C THR A 82 13.14 6.24 -6.20
N LYS A 83 13.62 5.66 -5.10
CA LYS A 83 12.93 4.57 -4.37
C LYS A 83 11.68 5.04 -3.60
N HIS A 84 11.50 6.35 -3.43
CA HIS A 84 10.34 6.92 -2.76
C HIS A 84 9.23 7.31 -3.75
N LEU A 85 9.56 8.09 -4.77
CA LEU A 85 8.57 8.72 -5.67
C LEU A 85 8.68 8.30 -7.13
N HIS A 86 9.61 7.42 -7.48
CA HIS A 86 9.82 7.00 -8.87
C HIS A 86 10.06 5.49 -9.00
N LEU A 87 9.31 4.71 -8.23
CA LEU A 87 9.28 3.26 -8.35
C LEU A 87 8.57 2.81 -9.64
N PRO A 88 8.97 1.67 -10.23
CA PRO A 88 8.23 1.07 -11.34
C PRO A 88 6.81 0.71 -10.91
N LEU A 89 5.85 0.83 -11.83
CA LEU A 89 4.45 0.51 -11.53
C LEU A 89 4.28 -1.00 -11.37
N ARG A 90 3.95 -1.44 -10.15
CA ARG A 90 3.69 -2.84 -9.81
C ARG A 90 2.23 -3.05 -9.43
N ARG A 91 1.40 -3.40 -10.43
CA ARG A 91 -0.05 -3.58 -10.26
C ARG A 91 -0.39 -4.74 -9.34
N ASP A 92 0.43 -5.78 -9.33
CA ASP A 92 0.35 -6.93 -8.44
C ASP A 92 0.42 -6.52 -6.96
N ILE A 93 1.39 -5.69 -6.60
CA ILE A 93 1.58 -5.20 -5.23
C ILE A 93 0.45 -4.26 -4.82
N LEU A 94 0.05 -3.34 -5.70
CA LEU A 94 -1.07 -2.44 -5.44
C LEU A 94 -2.38 -3.20 -5.23
N HIS A 95 -2.65 -4.20 -6.07
CA HIS A 95 -3.83 -5.05 -5.93
C HIS A 95 -3.85 -5.77 -4.58
N LEU A 96 -2.73 -6.36 -4.15
CA LEU A 96 -2.65 -7.03 -2.84
C LEU A 96 -2.94 -6.07 -1.68
N ALA A 97 -2.43 -4.84 -1.72
CA ALA A 97 -2.68 -3.85 -0.68
C ALA A 97 -4.15 -3.42 -0.63
N VAL A 98 -4.75 -3.10 -1.78
CA VAL A 98 -6.16 -2.67 -1.85
C VAL A 98 -7.13 -3.79 -1.44
N VAL A 99 -6.86 -5.04 -1.82
CA VAL A 99 -7.67 -6.19 -1.37
C VAL A 99 -7.53 -6.39 0.14
N TYR A 100 -6.30 -6.30 0.66
CA TYR A 100 -6.04 -6.39 2.10
C TYR A 100 -6.76 -5.31 2.91
N GLU A 101 -6.79 -4.06 2.42
CA GLU A 101 -7.56 -2.97 3.02
C GLU A 101 -9.07 -3.29 3.00
N GLY A 102 -9.61 -3.68 1.84
CA GLY A 102 -11.03 -4.03 1.69
C GLY A 102 -11.48 -5.20 2.58
N ASP A 103 -10.63 -6.20 2.78
CA ASP A 103 -10.87 -7.32 3.69
C ASP A 103 -10.94 -6.87 5.15
N LYS A 104 -10.12 -5.87 5.54
CA LYS A 104 -10.08 -5.31 6.90
C LYS A 104 -11.25 -4.38 7.20
N THR A 105 -11.69 -3.57 6.24
CA THR A 105 -12.83 -2.65 6.42
C THR A 105 -14.16 -3.41 6.55
N ARG A 106 -14.21 -4.67 6.13
CA ARG A 106 -15.44 -5.47 6.12
C ARG A 106 -15.91 -5.84 7.54
N GLN A 107 -17.12 -5.41 7.90
CA GLN A 107 -17.72 -5.72 9.21
C GLN A 107 -18.03 -7.20 9.47
N GLY A 108 -18.37 -7.97 8.43
CA GLY A 108 -18.57 -9.42 8.55
C GLY A 108 -19.73 -9.88 9.44
N THR A 109 -20.79 -9.09 9.61
CA THR A 109 -21.90 -9.34 10.57
C THR A 109 -23.05 -10.22 10.04
N ALA A 110 -22.96 -10.69 8.79
CA ALA A 110 -24.02 -11.49 8.18
C ALA A 110 -24.27 -12.81 8.94
N SER A 111 -25.50 -13.03 9.39
CA SER A 111 -25.88 -14.23 10.15
C SER A 111 -27.15 -14.86 9.60
N SER A 112 -27.13 -16.17 9.39
CA SER A 112 -28.29 -16.98 9.02
C SER A 112 -28.53 -18.05 10.06
N LYS A 113 -29.80 -18.36 10.30
CA LYS A 113 -30.18 -19.41 11.25
C LYS A 113 -29.97 -20.79 10.62
N THR A 114 -29.18 -21.63 11.28
CA THR A 114 -29.10 -23.05 10.98
C THR A 114 -30.35 -23.76 11.52
N ARG A 115 -30.57 -25.02 11.13
CA ARG A 115 -31.72 -25.80 11.63
C ARG A 115 -31.81 -25.89 13.16
N TRP A 116 -30.69 -25.68 13.86
CA TRP A 116 -30.59 -25.75 15.32
C TRP A 116 -30.94 -24.43 16.00
N GLU A 117 -30.92 -23.32 15.26
CA GLU A 117 -31.20 -21.97 15.76
C GLU A 117 -32.59 -21.48 15.34
N VAL A 118 -33.21 -22.14 14.37
CA VAL A 118 -34.59 -21.86 13.96
C VAL A 118 -35.53 -22.30 15.08
N HIS A 119 -36.38 -21.38 15.51
CA HIS A 119 -37.38 -21.63 16.54
C HIS A 119 -38.38 -22.73 16.13
N GLY A 120 -38.63 -23.70 17.01
CA GLY A 120 -39.63 -24.74 16.84
C GLY A 120 -39.32 -26.02 17.61
N SER A 121 -40.27 -26.95 17.61
CA SER A 121 -40.07 -28.26 18.24
C SER A 121 -39.12 -29.16 17.44
N HIS A 122 -38.24 -29.88 18.12
CA HIS A 122 -37.40 -30.94 17.54
C HIS A 122 -38.15 -32.28 17.43
N ARG A 123 -39.46 -32.30 17.75
CA ARG A 123 -40.30 -33.49 17.56
C ARG A 123 -40.38 -33.87 16.09
N LYS A 124 -40.30 -35.16 15.82
CA LYS A 124 -40.55 -35.70 14.48
C LYS A 124 -41.97 -35.36 14.03
N ILE A 125 -42.11 -34.79 12.83
CA ILE A 125 -43.39 -34.30 12.33
C ILE A 125 -44.42 -35.43 12.12
N ARG A 126 -43.95 -36.63 11.71
CA ARG A 126 -44.82 -37.78 11.43
C ARG A 126 -44.09 -39.12 11.62
N PRO A 127 -44.81 -40.25 11.80
CA PRO A 127 -44.19 -41.55 12.02
C PRO A 127 -43.27 -41.98 10.87
N GLN A 128 -42.33 -42.89 11.18
CA GLN A 128 -41.31 -43.35 10.23
C GLN A 128 -41.88 -44.08 9.01
N LYS A 129 -43.03 -44.75 9.19
CA LYS A 129 -43.76 -45.52 8.17
C LYS A 129 -45.27 -45.35 8.39
N GLY A 130 -46.10 -45.83 7.46
CA GLY A 130 -47.57 -45.83 7.60
C GLY A 130 -48.29 -44.51 7.26
N SER A 131 -47.57 -43.49 6.73
CA SER A 131 -48.16 -42.17 6.42
C SER A 131 -48.34 -41.87 4.93
N GLY A 132 -48.00 -42.79 4.02
CA GLY A 132 -48.18 -42.62 2.56
C GLY A 132 -47.37 -41.49 1.90
N ARG A 133 -46.47 -40.81 2.64
CA ARG A 133 -45.72 -39.63 2.17
C ARG A 133 -44.20 -39.78 2.43
N ALA A 134 -43.34 -38.95 1.84
CA ALA A 134 -41.86 -39.01 1.96
C ALA A 134 -41.28 -38.72 3.37
N ARG A 135 -40.54 -39.63 4.00
CA ARG A 135 -40.10 -39.50 5.43
C ARG A 135 -39.64 -38.10 5.84
N LEU A 136 -40.12 -37.63 7.00
CA LEU A 136 -39.82 -36.30 7.52
C LEU A 136 -39.31 -36.35 8.96
N GLY A 137 -38.25 -35.59 9.23
CA GLY A 137 -37.68 -35.41 10.56
C GLY A 137 -38.31 -34.22 11.29
N THR A 138 -37.47 -33.26 11.67
CA THR A 138 -37.87 -32.03 12.38
C THR A 138 -38.34 -30.94 11.41
N LYS A 139 -39.09 -29.94 11.91
CA LYS A 139 -39.66 -28.84 11.11
C LYS A 139 -38.59 -27.88 10.57
N GLN A 140 -37.49 -27.73 11.28
CA GLN A 140 -36.39 -26.82 10.97
C GLN A 140 -35.49 -27.33 9.84
N SER A 141 -35.81 -28.49 9.24
CA SER A 141 -35.03 -29.06 8.13
C SER A 141 -34.92 -28.06 6.98
N PRO A 142 -33.73 -27.85 6.39
CA PRO A 142 -33.50 -26.94 5.25
C PRO A 142 -34.37 -27.27 4.02
N MET A 143 -34.81 -28.52 3.89
CA MET A 143 -35.67 -28.97 2.79
C MET A 143 -37.11 -28.46 2.92
N LEU A 144 -37.50 -27.98 4.10
CA LEU A 144 -38.85 -27.51 4.41
C LEU A 144 -38.90 -25.97 4.36
N LYS A 145 -40.08 -25.44 4.00
CA LYS A 145 -40.36 -24.01 4.10
C LYS A 145 -40.23 -23.56 5.56
N GLY A 146 -39.47 -22.49 5.80
CA GLY A 146 -39.17 -22.00 7.14
C GLY A 146 -38.11 -22.81 7.89
N GLY A 147 -37.44 -23.76 7.22
CA GLY A 147 -36.25 -24.43 7.75
C GLY A 147 -35.01 -23.53 7.75
N GLY A 148 -34.00 -23.92 8.52
CA GLY A 148 -32.73 -23.18 8.58
C GLY A 148 -31.83 -23.44 7.37
N LYS A 149 -30.93 -22.50 7.05
CA LYS A 149 -29.93 -22.68 5.98
C LYS A 149 -28.76 -23.53 6.48
N VAL A 150 -28.34 -24.55 5.71
CA VAL A 150 -27.23 -25.45 6.11
C VAL A 150 -25.90 -24.70 6.10
N PHE A 151 -25.49 -24.18 4.95
CA PHE A 151 -24.28 -23.39 4.77
C PHE A 151 -24.66 -21.92 4.56
N GLY A 152 -25.32 -21.35 5.58
CA GLY A 152 -25.61 -19.92 5.62
C GLY A 152 -24.41 -19.11 6.11
N PRO A 153 -24.36 -17.80 5.81
CA PRO A 153 -23.34 -16.93 6.39
C PRO A 153 -23.45 -16.90 7.92
N LYS A 154 -22.31 -16.77 8.57
CA LYS A 154 -22.17 -16.53 10.00
C LYS A 154 -21.25 -15.34 10.22
N PRO A 155 -21.43 -14.59 11.33
CA PRO A 155 -20.49 -13.55 11.70
C PRO A 155 -19.09 -14.12 11.79
N ARG A 156 -18.16 -13.56 11.02
CA ARG A 156 -16.78 -14.06 10.93
C ARG A 156 -15.85 -12.91 10.58
N ASP A 157 -14.60 -13.06 10.99
CA ASP A 157 -13.53 -12.18 10.58
C ASP A 157 -13.10 -12.49 9.13
N PHE A 158 -13.01 -11.44 8.32
CA PHE A 158 -12.56 -11.50 6.93
C PHE A 158 -11.12 -11.00 6.76
N SER A 159 -10.50 -10.48 7.82
CA SER A 159 -9.19 -9.86 7.74
C SER A 159 -8.13 -10.83 7.20
N THR A 160 -7.43 -10.38 6.16
CA THR A 160 -6.28 -11.09 5.59
C THR A 160 -4.97 -10.50 6.13
N ARG A 161 -3.86 -11.23 5.99
CA ARG A 161 -2.54 -10.79 6.44
C ARG A 161 -1.68 -10.39 5.26
N LEU A 162 -0.98 -9.26 5.38
CA LEU A 162 0.00 -8.79 4.41
C LEU A 162 1.30 -8.42 5.12
N ASN A 163 2.44 -8.75 4.50
CA ASN A 163 3.75 -8.39 5.04
C ASN A 163 3.91 -6.87 5.05
N ARG A 164 4.34 -6.29 6.19
CA ARG A 164 4.53 -4.84 6.32
C ARG A 164 5.38 -4.24 5.20
N LYS A 165 6.49 -4.89 4.84
CA LYS A 165 7.36 -4.44 3.74
C LYS A 165 6.66 -4.40 2.38
N VAL A 166 5.71 -5.30 2.13
CA VAL A 166 4.93 -5.33 0.89
C VAL A 166 3.91 -4.20 0.89
N TYR A 167 3.28 -3.94 2.03
CA TYR A 167 2.35 -2.82 2.20
C TYR A 167 3.05 -1.46 2.05
N ASP A 168 4.18 -1.25 2.72
CA ASP A 168 5.00 -0.04 2.57
C ASP A 168 5.46 0.19 1.13
N LEU A 169 5.82 -0.88 0.42
CA LEU A 169 6.16 -0.81 -1.00
C LEU A 169 4.95 -0.43 -1.86
N ALA A 170 3.74 -0.90 -1.52
CA ALA A 170 2.51 -0.54 -2.21
C ALA A 170 2.22 0.96 -2.07
N TRP A 171 2.31 1.50 -0.85
CA TRP A 171 2.19 2.94 -0.56
C TRP A 171 3.08 3.79 -1.45
N ARG A 172 4.38 3.50 -1.47
CA ARG A 172 5.33 4.25 -2.30
C ARG A 172 5.12 4.03 -3.80
N THR A 173 4.66 2.85 -4.20
CA THR A 173 4.31 2.57 -5.60
C THR A 173 3.10 3.41 -6.04
N ALA A 174 2.10 3.59 -5.17
CA ALA A 174 0.94 4.44 -5.43
C ALA A 174 1.33 5.92 -5.52
N LEU A 175 2.15 6.42 -4.58
CA LEU A 175 2.70 7.77 -4.66
C LEU A 175 3.54 7.97 -5.91
N SER A 176 4.40 7.00 -6.27
CA SER A 176 5.20 7.05 -7.49
C SER A 176 4.37 7.05 -8.77
N TYR A 177 3.20 6.40 -8.73
CA TYR A 177 2.25 6.43 -9.84
C TYR A 177 1.65 7.83 -10.01
N ARG A 178 1.21 8.48 -8.92
CA ARG A 178 0.68 9.85 -8.95
C ARG A 178 1.74 10.87 -9.34
N TYR A 179 2.94 10.75 -8.79
CA TYR A 179 4.07 11.62 -9.13
C TYR A 179 4.39 11.59 -10.63
N ARG A 180 4.52 10.40 -11.23
CA ARG A 180 4.81 10.25 -12.68
C ARG A 180 3.73 10.84 -13.58
N ARG A 181 2.49 10.93 -13.10
CA ARG A 181 1.36 11.49 -13.85
C ARG A 181 1.16 12.99 -13.61
N GLY A 182 1.95 13.61 -12.73
CA GLY A 182 1.74 15.00 -12.29
C GLY A 182 0.46 15.19 -11.46
N GLU A 183 -0.06 14.10 -10.89
CA GLU A 183 -1.30 14.11 -10.09
C GLU A 183 -1.01 14.26 -8.59
N LEU A 184 0.26 14.17 -8.18
CA LEU A 184 0.72 14.46 -6.82
C LEU A 184 1.17 15.91 -6.74
N ILE A 185 0.39 16.74 -6.05
CA ILE A 185 0.66 18.15 -5.84
C ILE A 185 1.04 18.32 -4.38
N VAL A 186 2.25 18.81 -4.13
CA VAL A 186 2.72 19.04 -2.77
C VAL A 186 2.65 20.51 -2.46
N THR A 187 1.98 20.85 -1.37
CA THR A 187 1.83 22.22 -0.91
C THR A 187 2.70 22.50 0.29
N GLU A 188 2.88 23.78 0.59
CA GLU A 188 3.41 24.19 1.88
C GLU A 188 2.54 23.71 3.05
N ASP A 189 3.13 23.73 4.24
CA ASP A 189 2.46 23.39 5.49
C ASP A 189 1.43 24.48 5.83
N GLY A 190 0.28 24.11 6.40
CA GLY A 190 -0.81 25.05 6.65
C GLY A 190 -1.83 25.11 5.50
N LEU A 191 -2.09 23.96 4.87
CA LEU A 191 -3.06 23.82 3.79
C LEU A 191 -4.48 24.04 4.33
N GLU A 192 -5.07 25.20 4.05
CA GLU A 192 -6.42 25.55 4.49
C GLU A 192 -7.18 26.31 3.39
N LEU A 193 -8.51 26.14 3.36
CA LEU A 193 -9.36 26.87 2.43
C LEU A 193 -9.33 28.37 2.77
N PRO A 194 -9.00 29.25 1.81
CA PRO A 194 -8.90 30.69 2.03
C PRO A 194 -10.28 31.35 2.07
N LEU A 195 -11.13 30.99 3.04
CA LEU A 195 -12.44 31.60 3.22
C LEU A 195 -12.27 33.11 3.54
N PRO A 196 -13.15 33.99 3.04
CA PRO A 196 -13.07 35.42 3.35
C PRO A 196 -13.17 35.71 4.85
N ASP A 197 -12.31 36.59 5.36
CA ASP A 197 -12.28 36.94 6.79
C ASP A 197 -13.61 37.50 7.29
N GLU A 198 -14.30 38.30 6.45
CA GLU A 198 -15.63 38.84 6.75
C GLU A 198 -16.65 37.72 6.98
N PHE A 199 -16.58 36.64 6.19
CA PHE A 199 -17.45 35.48 6.35
C PHE A 199 -17.14 34.73 7.65
N LEU A 200 -15.85 34.55 7.98
CA LEU A 200 -15.45 33.89 9.22
C LEU A 200 -15.93 34.67 10.46
N GLN A 201 -15.78 36.00 10.47
CA GLN A 201 -16.27 36.85 11.56
C GLN A 201 -17.80 36.76 11.72
N LEU A 202 -18.54 36.72 10.61
CA LEU A 202 -19.99 36.58 10.64
C LEU A 202 -20.43 35.20 11.14
N ALA A 203 -19.75 34.13 10.71
CA ALA A 203 -20.01 32.78 11.18
C ALA A 203 -19.71 32.64 12.69
N GLU A 204 -18.59 33.22 13.17
CA GLU A 204 -18.24 33.24 14.59
C GLU A 204 -19.25 34.03 15.43
N SER A 205 -19.78 35.13 14.89
CA SER A 205 -20.81 35.94 15.56
C SER A 205 -22.18 35.24 15.64
N GLY A 206 -22.40 34.17 14.86
CA GLY A 206 -23.64 33.40 14.81
C GLY A 206 -24.83 34.17 14.22
N VAL A 207 -24.58 35.25 13.48
CA VAL A 207 -25.62 36.06 12.83
C VAL A 207 -26.21 35.34 11.60
N LEU A 208 -25.42 34.48 10.96
CA LEU A 208 -25.83 33.70 9.80
C LEU A 208 -26.61 32.45 10.22
N GLY A 209 -27.67 32.14 9.47
CA GLY A 209 -28.33 30.84 9.60
C GLY A 209 -27.48 29.73 8.97
N ARG A 210 -27.52 28.52 9.54
CA ARG A 210 -26.74 27.36 9.04
C ARG A 210 -26.92 27.10 7.54
N GLU A 211 -28.12 27.27 7.01
CA GLU A 211 -28.40 27.09 5.57
C GLU A 211 -27.64 28.09 4.69
N LEU A 212 -27.49 29.33 5.16
CA LEU A 212 -26.76 30.38 4.44
C LEU A 212 -25.25 30.16 4.54
N GLU A 213 -24.76 29.73 5.70
CA GLU A 213 -23.34 29.36 5.90
C GLU A 213 -22.96 28.22 4.96
N ASP A 214 -23.70 27.10 5.00
CA ASP A 214 -23.47 25.94 4.15
C ASP A 214 -23.63 26.30 2.66
N GLY A 215 -24.61 27.16 2.33
CA GLY A 215 -24.84 27.65 0.98
C GLY A 215 -23.66 28.46 0.43
N PHE A 216 -23.13 29.37 1.25
CA PHE A 216 -21.97 30.19 0.89
C PHE A 216 -20.73 29.32 0.70
N VAL A 217 -20.43 28.44 1.66
CA VAL A 217 -19.26 27.56 1.61
C VAL A 217 -19.32 26.64 0.40
N ARG A 218 -20.49 26.04 0.12
CA ARG A 218 -20.68 25.19 -1.07
C ARG A 218 -20.38 25.94 -2.37
N LYS A 219 -20.87 27.17 -2.49
CA LYS A 219 -20.65 28.01 -3.68
C LYS A 219 -19.18 28.40 -3.80
N TYR A 220 -18.59 28.92 -2.72
CA TYR A 220 -17.20 29.38 -2.69
C TYR A 220 -16.22 28.24 -3.03
N VAL A 221 -16.36 27.08 -2.38
CA VAL A 221 -15.53 25.90 -2.66
C VAL A 221 -15.77 25.42 -4.09
N GLY A 222 -17.01 25.42 -4.58
CA GLY A 222 -17.32 25.08 -5.97
C GLY A 222 -16.59 25.97 -6.98
N GLU A 223 -16.65 27.29 -6.79
CA GLU A 223 -15.98 28.26 -7.67
C GLU A 223 -14.45 28.14 -7.60
N LEU A 224 -13.89 28.02 -6.39
CA LEU A 224 -12.45 27.83 -6.18
C LEU A 224 -11.93 26.56 -6.85
N MET A 225 -12.63 25.43 -6.66
CA MET A 225 -12.24 24.15 -7.27
C MET A 225 -12.39 24.17 -8.79
N THR A 226 -13.40 24.86 -9.31
CA THR A 226 -13.58 25.05 -10.76
C THR A 226 -12.45 25.90 -11.34
N ALA A 227 -12.07 27.00 -10.67
CA ALA A 227 -10.96 27.86 -11.09
C ALA A 227 -9.63 27.10 -11.14
N LEU A 228 -9.41 26.17 -10.21
CA LEU A 228 -8.22 25.31 -10.17
C LEU A 228 -8.31 24.08 -11.09
N GLN A 229 -9.42 23.86 -11.78
CA GLN A 229 -9.69 22.64 -12.58
C GLN A 229 -9.58 21.35 -11.74
N TRP A 230 -10.01 21.44 -10.48
CA TRP A 230 -9.96 20.37 -9.47
C TRP A 230 -11.36 19.89 -9.07
N ASP A 231 -12.39 20.37 -9.75
CA ASP A 231 -13.78 20.02 -9.56
C ASP A 231 -14.11 18.60 -10.07
N LYS A 232 -15.39 18.23 -9.94
CA LYS A 232 -15.93 16.95 -10.39
C LYS A 232 -15.70 16.67 -11.89
N ALA A 233 -15.60 17.70 -12.73
CA ALA A 233 -15.35 17.53 -14.16
C ALA A 233 -13.95 16.95 -14.45
N HIS A 234 -12.97 17.27 -13.60
CA HIS A 234 -11.59 16.81 -13.73
C HIS A 234 -11.24 15.69 -12.75
N GLY A 235 -12.24 14.89 -12.36
CA GLY A 235 -12.11 13.83 -11.37
C GLY A 235 -12.59 14.31 -10.01
N ARG A 236 -11.81 14.09 -8.97
CA ARG A 236 -12.02 14.67 -7.63
C ARG A 236 -10.64 14.93 -7.04
N THR A 237 -10.54 15.73 -5.99
CA THR A 237 -9.29 15.86 -5.24
C THR A 237 -9.36 15.23 -3.87
N THR A 238 -8.21 14.73 -3.40
CA THR A 238 -8.03 14.36 -2.00
C THR A 238 -6.98 15.27 -1.40
N PHE A 239 -7.39 16.03 -0.39
CA PHE A 239 -6.51 16.85 0.42
C PHE A 239 -6.02 16.01 1.61
N ILE A 240 -4.71 15.98 1.83
CA ILE A 240 -4.08 15.24 2.92
C ILE A 240 -3.30 16.23 3.79
N THR A 241 -3.73 16.36 5.04
CA THR A 241 -3.10 17.25 6.03
C THR A 241 -2.51 16.44 7.18
N GLY A 242 -1.54 17.01 7.89
CA GLY A 242 -1.03 16.43 9.13
C GLY A 242 -2.08 16.44 10.24
N ASP A 243 -2.56 17.64 10.56
CA ASP A 243 -3.61 17.87 11.56
C ASP A 243 -4.96 18.17 10.90
N ARG A 244 -6.05 18.06 11.67
CA ARG A 244 -7.39 18.45 11.22
C ARG A 244 -7.49 19.97 11.06
N ARG A 245 -7.80 20.44 9.85
CA ARG A 245 -8.03 21.86 9.53
C ARG A 245 -9.53 22.14 9.45
N PRO A 246 -10.14 22.92 10.35
CA PRO A 246 -11.59 23.02 10.45
C PRO A 246 -12.22 23.51 9.14
N ASN A 247 -11.74 24.62 8.58
CA ASN A 247 -12.32 25.22 7.37
C ASN A 247 -12.23 24.30 6.15
N LEU A 248 -11.11 23.59 6.01
CA LEU A 248 -10.90 22.64 4.93
C LEU A 248 -11.84 21.43 5.04
N PHE A 249 -11.93 20.83 6.23
CA PHE A 249 -12.73 19.63 6.46
C PHE A 249 -14.23 19.93 6.39
N THR A 250 -14.71 20.97 7.07
CA THR A 250 -16.13 21.37 7.01
C THR A 250 -16.51 21.80 5.60
N GLY A 251 -15.63 22.57 4.93
CA GLY A 251 -15.87 23.01 3.55
C GLY A 251 -16.02 21.87 2.56
N LEU A 252 -15.14 20.85 2.66
CA LEU A 252 -15.22 19.68 1.79
C LEU A 252 -16.29 18.67 2.22
N GLU A 253 -16.71 18.65 3.48
CA GLU A 253 -17.87 17.86 3.91
C GLU A 253 -19.16 18.42 3.31
N ILE A 254 -19.31 19.75 3.29
CA ILE A 254 -20.45 20.46 2.67
C ILE A 254 -20.41 20.37 1.13
N ALA A 255 -19.21 20.43 0.54
CA ALA A 255 -18.97 20.43 -0.90
C ALA A 255 -18.31 19.11 -1.40
N GLY A 256 -18.73 17.97 -0.85
CA GLY A 256 -18.10 16.65 -1.09
C GLY A 256 -18.14 16.13 -2.53
N GLU A 257 -18.87 16.80 -3.43
CA GLU A 257 -18.86 16.47 -4.86
C GLU A 257 -17.49 16.74 -5.51
N ASN A 258 -16.78 17.77 -5.07
CA ASN A 258 -15.51 18.21 -5.68
C ASN A 258 -14.31 17.42 -5.14
N GLY A 259 -14.37 16.98 -3.89
CA GLY A 259 -13.24 16.31 -3.24
C GLY A 259 -13.52 15.96 -1.78
N ARG A 260 -12.48 15.51 -1.10
CA ARG A 260 -12.50 15.19 0.34
C ARG A 260 -11.18 15.57 1.00
N ALA A 261 -11.22 15.85 2.30
CA ALA A 261 -10.03 15.97 3.13
C ALA A 261 -9.87 14.74 4.02
N LEU A 262 -8.63 14.29 4.18
CA LEU A 262 -8.24 13.19 5.05
C LEU A 262 -7.06 13.64 5.90
N GLU A 263 -7.04 13.19 7.15
CA GLU A 263 -5.87 13.31 8.03
C GLU A 263 -4.86 12.22 7.66
N LEU A 264 -3.57 12.48 7.87
CA LEU A 264 -2.51 11.54 7.53
C LEU A 264 -2.72 10.13 8.11
N GLU A 265 -3.28 10.03 9.32
CA GLU A 265 -3.53 8.75 10.00
C GLU A 265 -4.67 7.92 9.38
N ASP A 266 -5.59 8.57 8.67
CA ASP A 266 -6.80 7.96 8.08
C ASP A 266 -6.67 7.74 6.56
N VAL A 267 -5.50 7.99 5.98
CA VAL A 267 -5.24 7.72 4.55
C VAL A 267 -4.88 6.24 4.37
N ASP A 268 -5.52 5.60 3.38
CA ASP A 268 -5.16 4.26 2.89
C ASP A 268 -4.52 4.28 1.48
N VAL A 269 -3.93 3.16 1.03
CA VAL A 269 -3.41 3.01 -0.35
C VAL A 269 -4.54 3.19 -1.36
N LYS A 270 -5.73 2.66 -1.05
CA LYS A 270 -6.93 2.85 -1.87
C LYS A 270 -7.24 4.33 -2.07
N ASP A 271 -7.16 5.15 -1.04
CA ASP A 271 -7.50 6.57 -1.14
C ASP A 271 -6.55 7.35 -2.05
N LEU A 272 -5.26 7.00 -2.04
CA LEU A 272 -4.28 7.55 -2.96
C LEU A 272 -4.58 7.21 -4.42
N LEU A 273 -5.39 6.19 -4.70
CA LEU A 273 -5.70 5.68 -6.04
C LEU A 273 -7.13 6.03 -6.52
N GLU A 274 -8.01 6.51 -5.64
CA GLU A 274 -9.42 6.77 -5.96
C GLU A 274 -9.68 8.06 -6.73
N THR A 275 -9.06 9.16 -6.31
CA THR A 275 -9.35 10.50 -6.84
C THR A 275 -8.47 10.85 -8.05
N GLY A 276 -8.76 11.98 -8.70
CA GLY A 276 -7.99 12.44 -9.85
C GLY A 276 -6.61 12.94 -9.45
N ARG A 277 -6.53 13.72 -8.37
CA ARG A 277 -5.30 14.34 -7.87
C ARG A 277 -5.22 14.24 -6.36
N ILE A 278 -3.99 14.18 -5.86
CA ILE A 278 -3.67 14.18 -4.43
C ILE A 278 -2.94 15.48 -4.11
N VAL A 279 -3.51 16.27 -3.20
CA VAL A 279 -2.91 17.51 -2.69
C VAL A 279 -2.48 17.22 -1.25
N ILE A 280 -1.18 17.27 -0.98
CA ILE A 280 -0.63 16.88 0.32
C ILE A 280 0.31 17.94 0.87
N GLU A 281 0.23 18.20 2.18
CA GLU A 281 1.20 19.06 2.87
C GLU A 281 2.61 18.46 2.80
N ARG A 282 3.62 19.32 2.69
CA ARG A 282 5.04 18.94 2.67
C ARG A 282 5.41 18.06 3.87
N SER A 283 5.04 18.47 5.09
CA SER A 283 5.29 17.72 6.32
C SER A 283 4.57 16.36 6.32
N ALA A 284 3.30 16.33 5.91
CA ALA A 284 2.51 15.10 5.82
C ALA A 284 3.12 14.08 4.84
N LEU A 285 3.57 14.52 3.65
CA LEU A 285 4.25 13.63 2.70
C LEU A 285 5.54 13.05 3.29
N ARG A 286 6.31 13.88 4.00
CA ARG A 286 7.55 13.44 4.63
C ARG A 286 7.32 12.42 5.73
N GLU A 287 6.30 12.62 6.54
CA GLU A 287 5.91 11.67 7.57
C GLU A 287 5.37 10.37 6.95
N MET A 288 4.52 10.45 5.93
CA MET A 288 3.99 9.32 5.17
C MET A 288 5.09 8.41 4.60
N ILE A 289 6.12 8.99 3.98
CA ILE A 289 7.24 8.20 3.45
C ILE A 289 8.11 7.66 4.58
N LYS A 290 8.28 8.43 5.67
CA LYS A 290 9.07 8.01 6.84
C LYS A 290 8.44 6.81 7.56
N THR A 291 7.11 6.70 7.58
CA THR A 291 6.37 5.56 8.17
C THR A 291 6.44 4.33 7.25
N HIS A 292 6.38 4.53 5.93
CA HIS A 292 6.33 3.49 4.89
C HIS A 292 7.69 3.23 4.20
N GLN A 293 8.77 3.09 4.98
CA GLN A 293 10.12 2.81 4.48
C GLN A 293 10.76 1.53 5.05
N SER A 294 9.98 0.59 5.59
CA SER A 294 10.55 -0.60 6.26
C SER A 294 11.29 -1.58 5.36
N ASP A 295 11.08 -1.52 4.04
CA ASP A 295 11.85 -2.28 3.04
C ASP A 295 13.16 -1.59 2.65
N LEU A 296 13.27 -0.26 2.83
CA LEU A 296 14.48 0.51 2.53
C LEU A 296 15.40 0.63 3.74
N VAL A 297 14.84 0.96 4.90
CA VAL A 297 15.58 1.20 6.14
C VAL A 297 15.26 0.07 7.11
N THR A 298 16.24 -0.80 7.33
CA THR A 298 16.12 -1.87 8.32
C THR A 298 16.23 -1.32 9.74
N LYS A 299 15.47 -1.90 10.68
CA LYS A 299 15.54 -1.53 12.10
C LYS A 299 16.91 -1.84 12.73
N ILE A 300 17.65 -2.79 12.16
CA ILE A 300 19.01 -3.15 12.56
C ILE A 300 19.96 -2.10 11.98
N GLY A 301 20.57 -1.30 12.85
CA GLY A 301 21.61 -0.34 12.48
C GLY A 301 22.98 -1.00 12.51
N LEU A 302 23.83 -0.70 11.52
CA LEU A 302 25.26 -1.03 11.58
C LEU A 302 25.95 0.08 12.37
N ARG A 303 26.58 -0.25 13.50
CA ARG A 303 27.32 0.72 14.34
C ARG A 303 26.47 1.91 14.84
N GLY A 304 25.17 1.70 15.08
CA GLY A 304 24.28 2.74 15.63
C GLY A 304 23.73 3.74 14.62
N THR A 305 24.17 3.72 13.35
CA THR A 305 23.61 4.56 12.29
C THR A 305 22.57 3.78 11.48
N LYS A 306 21.40 4.38 11.27
CA LYS A 306 20.38 3.86 10.34
C LYS A 306 20.70 4.40 8.95
N SER A 307 21.22 3.54 8.08
CA SER A 307 21.49 3.89 6.68
C SER A 307 20.18 3.91 5.89
N GLY A 308 19.83 5.05 5.31
CA GLY A 308 18.63 5.22 4.49
C GLY A 308 18.80 6.33 3.45
N PRO A 309 18.02 6.29 2.36
CA PRO A 309 18.00 7.38 1.38
C PRO A 309 17.56 8.71 2.01
N PRO A 310 18.02 9.86 1.49
CA PRO A 310 17.60 11.16 1.98
C PRO A 310 16.09 11.38 1.79
N LEU A 311 15.49 12.09 2.75
CA LEU A 311 14.06 12.43 2.79
C LEU A 311 13.89 13.95 2.70
N GLY A 312 13.43 14.44 1.55
CA GLY A 312 13.10 15.86 1.33
C GLY A 312 14.28 16.80 1.56
N GLN A 313 15.40 16.60 0.86
CA GLN A 313 16.52 17.55 0.92
C GLN A 313 16.19 18.79 0.10
N THR A 314 16.03 19.95 0.74
CA THR A 314 15.77 21.21 0.04
C THR A 314 16.94 21.57 -0.86
N LEU A 315 16.68 21.68 -2.17
CA LEU A 315 17.63 22.14 -3.19
C LEU A 315 17.55 23.66 -3.36
N VAL A 316 16.33 24.20 -3.38
CA VAL A 316 16.04 25.63 -3.52
C VAL A 316 15.09 26.03 -2.42
N ARG A 317 15.46 27.08 -1.68
CA ARG A 317 14.64 27.72 -0.65
C ARG A 317 13.95 28.95 -1.19
#